data_AF-A0A1S3Z567-F1
#
_entry.id   AF-A0A1S3Z567-F1
#
_cell.length_a   1.000
_cell.length_b   1.000
_cell.length_c   1.000
_cell.angle_alpha   90.00
_cell.angle_beta   90.00
_cell.angle_gamma   90.00
#
_symmetry.space_group_name_H-M   'P 1'
#
loop_
_entity.id
_entity.type
_entity.pdbx_description
1 polymer ?
#
loop_
_entity_poly.entity_id
_entity_poly.type
_entity_poly.pdbx_seq_one_letter_code
_entity_poly.pdbx_strand_id
1 'polypeptide(L)'
;MELEHKAFWALRQLNLDMEVAGTSRVTELHELDKFHYHTFESTRLYKEMMKIMRDKHIQESILKPRDVVLLYNSRLKLFPGKLKSSWSGPFRVVQVLSSGVVEIEFEDGTNRFRVNEQRLKHYLGMDEENVVSVIHLKEPQWLSEP
;
A
#
# COMPACT_ATOMS: atom_id res chain seq x y z
N MET A 1 22.60 68.54 1.04
CA MET A 1 21.32 68.83 0.36
C MET A 1 21.18 68.09 -0.98
N GLU A 2 22.22 67.94 -1.81
CA GLU A 2 22.10 67.23 -3.11
C GLU A 2 21.86 65.71 -3.02
N LEU A 3 22.43 65.05 -2.00
CA LEU A 3 22.30 63.59 -1.83
C LEU A 3 20.87 63.17 -1.48
N GLU A 4 20.19 63.92 -0.62
CA GLU A 4 18.80 63.67 -0.23
C GLU A 4 17.84 63.84 -1.41
N HIS A 5 18.06 64.86 -2.23
CA HIS A 5 17.26 65.09 -3.44
C HIS A 5 17.47 63.97 -4.48
N LYS A 6 18.71 63.50 -4.67
CA LYS A 6 18.98 62.34 -5.55
C LYS A 6 18.35 61.05 -5.03
N ALA A 7 18.39 60.81 -3.73
CA ALA A 7 17.74 59.65 -3.10
C ALA A 7 16.20 59.70 -3.25
N PHE A 8 15.60 60.88 -3.04
CA PHE A 8 14.16 61.09 -3.24
C PHE A 8 13.74 60.84 -4.70
N TRP A 9 14.49 61.34 -5.67
CA TRP A 9 14.21 61.10 -7.09
C TRP A 9 14.40 59.64 -7.50
N ALA A 10 15.41 58.94 -6.95
CA ALA A 10 15.58 57.50 -7.18
C ALA A 10 14.38 56.69 -6.64
N LEU A 11 13.89 57.01 -5.44
CA LEU A 11 12.68 56.42 -4.85
C LEU A 11 11.45 56.66 -5.72
N ARG A 12 11.28 57.89 -6.21
CA ARG A 12 10.16 58.27 -7.09
C ARG A 12 10.26 57.58 -8.46
N GLN A 13 11.46 57.44 -9.00
CA GLN A 13 11.72 56.76 -10.27
C GLN A 13 11.52 55.24 -10.17
N LEU A 14 11.69 54.67 -8.98
CA LEU A 14 11.36 53.28 -8.69
C LEU A 14 9.86 53.03 -8.50
N ASN A 15 9.00 54.07 -8.49
CA ASN A 15 7.53 53.97 -8.37
C ASN A 15 7.06 52.93 -7.34
N LEU A 16 7.77 52.85 -6.21
CA LEU A 16 7.48 51.93 -5.10
C LEU A 16 6.27 52.48 -4.32
N ASP A 17 5.08 52.31 -4.86
CA ASP A 17 3.84 52.55 -4.12
C ASP A 17 3.65 51.43 -3.11
N MET A 18 3.99 51.73 -1.86
CA MET A 18 3.98 50.77 -0.75
C MET A 18 2.58 50.22 -0.48
N GLU A 19 1.54 51.02 -0.72
CA GLU A 19 0.13 50.65 -0.52
C GLU A 19 -0.32 49.66 -1.60
N VAL A 20 0.01 49.95 -2.87
CA VAL A 20 -0.29 49.05 -4.00
C VAL A 20 0.48 47.73 -3.85
N ALA A 21 1.77 47.79 -3.50
CA ALA A 21 2.56 46.60 -3.25
C ALA A 21 2.06 45.82 -2.01
N GLY A 22 1.52 46.49 -1.00
CA GLY A 22 0.88 45.86 0.16
C GLY A 22 -0.38 45.09 -0.23
N THR A 23 -1.29 45.74 -0.96
CA THR A 23 -2.56 45.13 -1.39
C THR A 23 -2.36 43.97 -2.38
N SER A 24 -1.42 44.07 -3.32
CA SER A 24 -1.03 42.95 -4.20
C SER A 24 -0.53 41.75 -3.39
N ARG A 25 0.39 41.94 -2.43
CA ARG A 25 0.89 40.84 -1.59
C ARG A 25 -0.20 40.16 -0.77
N VAL A 26 -1.13 40.94 -0.19
CA VAL A 26 -2.27 40.38 0.55
C VAL A 26 -3.15 39.52 -0.35
N THR A 27 -3.37 39.97 -1.59
CA THR A 27 -4.17 39.26 -2.59
C THR A 27 -3.49 37.96 -3.01
N GLU A 28 -2.20 37.99 -3.33
CA GLU A 28 -1.39 36.81 -3.63
C GLU A 28 -1.40 35.79 -2.49
N LEU A 29 -1.28 36.25 -1.23
CA LEU A 29 -1.37 35.37 -0.06
C LEU A 29 -2.73 34.70 0.06
N HIS A 30 -3.82 35.43 -0.19
CA HIS A 30 -5.17 34.85 -0.18
C HIS A 30 -5.37 33.83 -1.30
N GLU A 31 -4.78 34.07 -2.48
CA GLU A 31 -4.80 33.10 -3.57
C GLU A 31 -4.03 31.83 -3.20
N LEU A 32 -2.83 31.96 -2.63
CA LEU A 32 -2.05 30.83 -2.13
C LEU A 32 -2.80 30.01 -1.08
N ASP A 33 -3.48 30.67 -0.14
CA ASP A 33 -4.26 30.00 0.90
C ASP A 33 -5.44 29.21 0.30
N LYS A 34 -6.11 29.79 -0.71
CA LYS A 34 -7.15 29.07 -1.48
C LYS A 34 -6.57 27.83 -2.17
N PHE A 35 -5.40 27.91 -2.80
CA PHE A 35 -4.77 26.75 -3.45
C PHE A 35 -4.41 25.65 -2.44
N HIS A 36 -3.88 26.03 -1.27
CA HIS A 36 -3.58 25.08 -0.21
C HIS A 36 -4.84 24.39 0.30
N TYR A 37 -5.90 25.16 0.56
CA TYR A 37 -7.19 24.62 0.97
C TYR A 37 -7.75 23.64 -0.07
N HIS A 38 -7.71 24.03 -1.36
CA HIS A 38 -8.22 23.19 -2.43
C HIS A 38 -7.43 21.88 -2.59
N THR A 39 -6.10 21.94 -2.40
CA THR A 39 -5.22 20.76 -2.41
C THR A 39 -5.50 19.86 -1.20
N PHE A 40 -5.71 20.44 -0.03
CA PHE A 40 -6.06 19.69 1.17
C PHE A 40 -7.42 18.98 1.01
N GLU A 41 -8.46 19.69 0.58
CA GLU A 41 -9.80 19.11 0.40
C GLU A 41 -9.81 18.03 -0.69
N SER A 42 -9.14 18.26 -1.82
CA SER A 42 -9.05 17.25 -2.89
C SER A 42 -8.28 16.00 -2.44
N THR A 43 -7.17 16.15 -1.72
CA THR A 43 -6.42 14.99 -1.19
C THR A 43 -7.17 14.25 -0.10
N ARG A 44 -7.90 14.95 0.77
CA ARG A 44 -8.80 14.37 1.77
C ARG A 44 -9.88 13.54 1.10
N LEU A 45 -10.60 14.12 0.13
CA LEU A 45 -11.67 13.45 -0.59
C LEU A 45 -11.15 12.21 -1.33
N TYR A 46 -10.00 12.31 -2.00
CA TYR A 46 -9.38 11.17 -2.68
C TYR A 46 -9.08 10.02 -1.71
N LYS A 47 -8.48 10.31 -0.55
CA LYS A 47 -8.17 9.30 0.47
C LYS A 47 -9.44 8.64 1.01
N GLU A 48 -10.50 9.43 1.21
CA GLU A 48 -11.78 8.94 1.70
C GLU A 48 -12.46 8.02 0.67
N MET A 49 -12.54 8.45 -0.59
CA MET A 49 -13.07 7.61 -1.68
C MET A 49 -12.26 6.33 -1.83
N MET A 50 -10.93 6.40 -1.79
CA MET A 50 -10.07 5.24 -1.87
C MET A 50 -10.24 4.29 -0.68
N LYS A 51 -10.48 4.82 0.52
CA LYS A 51 -10.81 4.00 1.70
C LYS A 51 -12.15 3.29 1.49
N ILE A 52 -13.20 4.00 1.08
CA ILE A 52 -14.51 3.41 0.81
C ILE A 52 -14.40 2.32 -0.26
N MET A 53 -13.68 2.58 -1.34
CA MET A 53 -13.46 1.58 -2.39
C MET A 53 -12.69 0.38 -1.85
N ARG A 54 -11.60 0.58 -1.10
CA ARG A 54 -10.85 -0.53 -0.51
C ARG A 54 -11.75 -1.35 0.42
N ASP A 55 -12.44 -0.69 1.35
CA ASP A 55 -13.28 -1.32 2.36
C ASP A 55 -14.43 -2.12 1.72
N LYS A 56 -15.03 -1.61 0.62
CA LYS A 56 -16.03 -2.35 -0.18
C LYS A 56 -15.51 -3.66 -0.78
N HIS A 57 -14.21 -3.75 -1.07
CA HIS A 57 -13.59 -4.92 -1.67
C HIS A 57 -12.85 -5.80 -0.63
N ILE A 58 -12.87 -5.44 0.66
CA ILE A 58 -12.36 -6.32 1.73
C ILE A 58 -13.35 -7.48 1.83
N GLN A 59 -12.92 -8.67 1.39
CA GLN A 59 -13.69 -9.89 1.58
C GLN A 59 -13.53 -10.36 3.02
N GLU A 60 -14.63 -10.45 3.76
CA GLU A 60 -14.69 -11.14 5.04
C GLU A 60 -14.47 -12.64 4.78
N SER A 61 -13.28 -13.12 5.09
CA SER A 61 -12.95 -14.53 4.97
C SER A 61 -13.43 -15.23 6.23
N ILE A 62 -14.65 -15.79 6.23
CA ILE A 62 -15.13 -16.55 7.38
C ILE A 62 -14.23 -17.78 7.55
N LEU A 63 -13.30 -17.72 8.51
CA LEU A 63 -12.46 -18.84 8.90
C LEU A 63 -13.17 -19.67 9.98
N LYS A 64 -13.07 -20.99 9.87
CA LYS A 64 -13.55 -21.93 10.88
C LYS A 64 -12.37 -22.65 11.52
N PRO A 65 -12.51 -23.09 12.78
CA PRO A 65 -11.56 -24.01 13.38
C PRO A 65 -11.36 -25.23 12.47
N ARG A 66 -10.11 -25.66 12.32
CA ARG A 66 -9.58 -26.73 11.45
C ARG A 66 -9.39 -26.39 9.97
N ASP A 67 -9.78 -25.21 9.51
CA ASP A 67 -9.48 -24.79 8.14
C ASP A 67 -7.96 -24.69 7.92
N VAL A 68 -7.51 -25.00 6.70
CA VAL A 68 -6.11 -24.83 6.30
C VAL A 68 -5.95 -23.48 5.63
N VAL A 69 -4.99 -22.67 6.09
CA VAL A 69 -4.78 -21.29 5.65
C VAL A 69 -3.32 -21.02 5.32
N LEU A 70 -3.09 -20.13 4.36
CA LEU A 70 -1.79 -19.54 4.07
C LEU A 70 -1.62 -18.23 4.84
N LEU A 71 -0.41 -17.99 5.34
CA LEU A 71 -0.05 -16.76 6.03
C LEU A 71 0.72 -15.80 5.12
N TYR A 72 0.26 -14.56 5.02
CA TYR A 72 1.01 -13.51 4.34
C TYR A 72 2.27 -13.11 5.12
N ASN A 73 3.46 -13.32 4.55
CA ASN A 73 4.70 -12.85 5.12
C ASN A 73 5.13 -11.51 4.50
N SER A 74 5.02 -10.44 5.28
CA SER A 74 5.40 -9.09 4.87
C SER A 74 6.90 -8.83 4.94
N ARG A 75 7.70 -9.72 5.56
CA ARG A 75 9.15 -9.57 5.61
C ARG A 75 9.71 -9.85 4.22
N LEU A 76 9.96 -8.76 3.50
CA LEU A 76 10.54 -8.80 2.17
C LEU A 76 11.95 -9.40 2.27
N LYS A 77 12.13 -10.59 1.70
CA LYS A 77 13.49 -11.10 1.45
C LYS A 77 14.03 -10.36 0.23
N LEU A 78 15.19 -9.73 0.36
CA LEU A 78 15.91 -9.13 -0.75
C LEU A 78 16.31 -10.25 -1.71
N PHE A 79 15.57 -10.39 -2.81
CA PHE A 79 15.94 -11.24 -3.93
C PHE A 79 16.56 -10.36 -5.02
N PRO A 80 17.61 -10.80 -5.73
CA PRO A 80 18.12 -10.07 -6.89
C PRO A 80 16.99 -10.01 -7.95
N GLY A 81 16.43 -8.81 -8.17
CA GLY A 81 15.28 -8.59 -9.04
C GLY A 81 14.13 -7.84 -8.35
N LYS A 82 12.99 -8.50 -8.13
CA LYS A 82 11.76 -7.92 -7.55
C LYS A 82 11.55 -8.36 -6.09
N LEU A 83 11.08 -7.42 -5.26
CA LEU A 83 10.55 -7.70 -3.93
C LEU A 83 9.28 -8.56 -4.07
N LYS A 84 9.36 -9.84 -3.69
CA LYS A 84 8.21 -10.73 -3.62
C LYS A 84 7.81 -10.91 -2.17
N SER A 85 6.62 -10.44 -1.80
CA SER A 85 5.97 -10.92 -0.59
C SER A 85 5.52 -12.37 -0.84
N SER A 86 5.83 -13.26 0.10
CA SER A 86 5.52 -14.69 -0.02
C SER A 86 4.39 -15.06 0.92
N TRP A 87 3.43 -15.83 0.43
CA TRP A 87 2.56 -16.62 1.29
C TRP A 87 3.38 -17.77 1.87
N SER A 88 3.30 -17.96 3.18
CA SER A 88 4.00 -19.03 3.90
C SER A 88 2.98 -20.09 4.25
N GLY A 89 3.37 -21.37 4.06
CA GLY A 89 2.86 -22.61 4.66
C GLY A 89 1.34 -22.85 4.72
N PRO A 90 0.88 -24.10 4.57
CA PRO A 90 -0.43 -24.47 5.10
C PRO A 90 -0.36 -24.50 6.64
N PHE A 91 -1.25 -23.76 7.28
CA PHE A 91 -1.44 -23.75 8.74
C PHE A 91 -2.86 -24.16 9.07
N ARG A 92 -3.07 -24.86 10.19
CA ARG A 92 -4.40 -25.19 10.69
C ARG A 92 -4.91 -24.09 11.61
N VAL A 93 -6.15 -23.65 11.42
CA VAL A 93 -6.80 -22.72 12.33
C VAL A 93 -7.21 -23.45 13.61
N VAL A 94 -6.75 -22.98 14.76
CA VAL A 94 -7.10 -23.55 16.07
C VAL A 94 -8.38 -22.91 16.58
N GLN A 95 -8.39 -21.58 16.62
CA GLN A 95 -9.53 -20.79 17.08
C GLN A 95 -9.55 -19.41 16.42
N VAL A 96 -10.76 -18.90 16.23
CA VAL A 96 -11.03 -17.55 15.74
C VAL A 96 -11.64 -16.76 16.90
N LEU A 97 -10.96 -15.70 17.30
CA LEU A 97 -11.46 -14.79 18.33
C LEU A 97 -12.40 -13.77 17.70
N SER A 98 -13.42 -13.33 18.45
CA SER A 98 -14.37 -12.30 18.00
C SER A 98 -13.72 -10.96 17.63
N SER A 99 -12.47 -10.73 18.05
CA SER A 99 -11.67 -9.55 17.71
C SER A 99 -10.99 -9.61 16.34
N GLY A 100 -11.21 -10.66 15.53
CA GLY A 100 -10.53 -10.85 14.22
C GLY A 100 -9.09 -11.37 14.32
N VAL A 101 -8.70 -11.85 15.51
CA VAL A 101 -7.41 -12.51 15.73
C VAL A 101 -7.61 -14.01 15.62
N VAL A 102 -6.75 -14.66 14.84
CA VAL A 102 -6.81 -16.08 14.55
C VAL A 102 -5.57 -16.72 15.12
N GLU A 103 -5.75 -17.77 15.90
CA GLU A 103 -4.65 -18.64 16.30
C GLU A 103 -4.48 -19.74 15.26
N ILE A 104 -3.28 -19.81 14.71
CA ILE A 104 -2.90 -20.82 13.72
C ILE A 104 -1.75 -21.66 14.25
N GLU A 105 -1.71 -22.91 13.80
CA GLU A 105 -0.67 -23.88 14.14
C GLU A 105 -0.11 -24.57 12.90
N PHE A 106 1.17 -24.95 12.97
CA PHE A 106 1.74 -25.89 11.98
C PHE A 106 1.06 -27.26 12.11
N GLU A 107 1.06 -28.04 11.03
CA GLU A 107 0.49 -29.38 10.99
C GLU A 107 1.06 -30.31 12.07
N ASP A 108 2.34 -30.12 12.44
CA ASP A 108 3.02 -30.89 13.48
C ASP A 108 2.68 -30.45 14.92
N GLY A 109 1.73 -29.52 15.10
CA GLY A 109 1.27 -29.00 16.41
C GLY A 109 2.34 -28.25 17.22
N THR A 110 3.54 -28.07 16.68
CA THR A 110 4.72 -27.66 17.44
C THR A 110 4.76 -26.15 17.71
N ASN A 111 4.14 -25.33 16.86
CA ASN A 111 4.19 -23.86 16.96
C ASN A 111 2.82 -23.21 16.74
N ARG A 112 2.28 -22.60 17.80
CA ARG A 112 1.05 -21.79 17.78
C ARG A 112 1.37 -20.31 17.81
N PHE A 113 0.71 -19.53 16.97
CA PHE A 113 0.87 -18.08 17.01
C PHE A 113 -0.39 -17.34 16.55
N ARG A 114 -0.54 -16.11 17.03
CA ARG A 114 -1.68 -15.23 16.78
C ARG A 114 -1.41 -14.31 15.60
N VAL A 115 -2.34 -14.26 14.67
CA VAL A 115 -2.28 -13.42 13.47
C VAL A 115 -3.61 -12.73 13.22
N ASN A 116 -3.56 -11.58 12.57
CA ASN A 116 -4.77 -10.92 12.08
C ASN A 116 -5.34 -11.73 10.91
N GLU A 117 -6.64 -12.02 10.96
CA GLU A 117 -7.41 -12.70 9.92
C GLU A 117 -7.17 -12.13 8.51
N GLN A 118 -7.01 -10.81 8.38
CA GLN A 118 -6.74 -10.14 7.10
C GLN A 118 -5.43 -10.59 6.42
N ARG A 119 -4.52 -11.22 7.18
CA ARG A 119 -3.25 -11.76 6.66
C ARG A 119 -3.34 -13.24 6.30
N LEU A 120 -4.50 -13.85 6.47
CA LEU A 120 -4.75 -15.24 6.16
C LEU A 120 -5.53 -15.36 4.86
N LYS A 121 -5.30 -16.45 4.16
CA LYS A 121 -6.06 -16.82 2.98
C LYS A 121 -6.35 -18.31 3.04
N HIS A 122 -7.58 -18.71 2.74
CA HIS A 122 -7.93 -20.13 2.61
C HIS A 122 -6.97 -20.84 1.65
N TYR A 123 -6.40 -21.93 2.13
CA TYR A 123 -5.59 -22.83 1.32
C TYR A 123 -6.52 -23.89 0.73
N LEU A 124 -6.89 -23.71 -0.53
CA LEU A 124 -7.70 -24.64 -1.31
C LEU A 124 -6.87 -25.84 -1.83
N GLY A 125 -5.78 -26.21 -1.14
CA GLY A 125 -4.88 -27.27 -1.59
C GLY A 125 -5.63 -28.56 -1.91
N MET A 126 -5.28 -29.15 -3.06
CA MET A 126 -5.87 -30.36 -3.65
C MET A 126 -6.25 -31.41 -2.59
N ASP A 127 -7.54 -31.77 -2.55
CA ASP A 127 -8.00 -33.00 -1.90
C ASP A 127 -7.51 -34.20 -2.71
N GLU A 128 -6.22 -34.54 -2.69
CA GLU A 128 -5.78 -35.86 -3.12
C GLU A 128 -4.68 -36.37 -2.21
N GLU A 129 -4.97 -37.49 -1.56
CA GLU A 129 -4.00 -38.45 -1.09
C GLU A 129 -2.85 -38.53 -2.09
N ASN A 130 -1.60 -38.47 -1.63
CA ASN A 130 -0.38 -38.49 -2.44
C ASN A 130 -0.31 -39.71 -3.40
N VAL A 131 -1.02 -39.69 -4.52
CA VAL A 131 -0.72 -40.53 -5.69
C VAL A 131 0.29 -39.73 -6.50
N VAL A 132 1.56 -39.89 -6.14
CA VAL A 132 2.68 -39.38 -6.94
C VAL A 132 2.61 -40.08 -8.30
N SER A 133 1.98 -39.44 -9.29
CA SER A 133 2.08 -39.88 -10.67
C SER A 133 3.49 -39.52 -11.16
N VAL A 134 4.39 -40.50 -11.09
CA VAL A 134 5.71 -40.39 -11.71
C VAL A 134 5.50 -40.43 -13.23
N ILE A 135 5.40 -39.26 -13.85
CA ILE A 135 5.39 -39.14 -15.30
C ILE A 135 6.84 -39.24 -15.78
N HIS A 136 7.23 -40.42 -16.28
CA HIS A 136 8.50 -40.60 -16.97
C HIS A 136 8.43 -39.84 -18.31
N LEU A 137 8.97 -38.63 -18.34
CA LEU A 137 9.17 -37.86 -19.56
C LEU A 137 10.15 -38.62 -20.46
N LYS A 138 9.69 -39.11 -21.60
CA LYS A 138 10.56 -39.62 -22.66
C LYS A 138 11.25 -38.44 -23.34
N GLU A 139 12.56 -38.58 -23.55
CA GLU A 139 13.34 -37.60 -24.30
C GLU A 139 12.75 -37.43 -25.71
N PRO A 140 12.60 -36.18 -26.18
CA PRO A 140 12.07 -35.92 -27.51
C PRO A 140 13.03 -36.50 -28.56
N GLN A 141 12.47 -37.26 -29.49
CA GLN A 141 13.22 -37.75 -30.64
C GLN A 141 13.49 -36.57 -31.57
N TRP A 142 14.74 -36.10 -31.58
CA TRP A 142 15.19 -35.13 -32.58
C TRP A 142 15.10 -35.80 -33.95
N LEU A 143 14.20 -35.30 -34.79
CA LEU A 143 14.22 -35.58 -36.21
C LEU A 143 15.56 -35.06 -36.73
N SER A 144 16.45 -35.99 -37.05
CA SER A 144 17.64 -35.67 -37.84
C SER A 144 17.13 -35.38 -39.25
N GLU A 145 17.06 -34.10 -39.61
CA GLU A 145 16.80 -33.72 -40.99
C GLU A 145 18.02 -34.04 -41.86
N PRO A 146 17.82 -34.52 -43.10
CA PRO A 146 18.88 -34.83 -44.05
C PRO A 146 19.60 -33.61 -44.62
#